data_AF-A0A2H0MKJ1-F1
#
_entry.id   AF-A0A2H0MKJ1-F1
#
_cell.length_a   1.000
_cell.length_b   1.000
_cell.length_c   1.000
_cell.angle_alpha   90.00
_cell.angle_beta   90.00
_cell.angle_gamma   90.00
#
_symmetry.space_group_name_H-M   'P 1'
#
loop_
_entity.id
_entity.type
_entity.pdbx_description
1 polymer ?
#
loop_
_entity_poly.entity_id
_entity_poly.type
_entity_poly.pdbx_seq_one_letter_code
_entity_poly.pdbx_strand_id
1 'polypeptide(L)'
;MAPQIPTTETIAKIMLDEANLAFCETAERKDQKGNRTPEGSAWDEGKMEGEYDQEDYRRILDFQVEVARICDAHPELEERTAKMFESVTEDNAEAILKEIQNDPNILTLGINAARIFMLRFPTVQSFVNKGHPLVLAADEYMLENADAQNWHDYEHISRQFR
;
A
#
# COMPACT_ATOMS: atom_id res chain seq x y z
N MET A 1 -0.66 8.73 -22.43
CA MET A 1 -0.41 10.17 -22.11
C MET A 1 0.88 10.28 -21.31
N ALA A 2 1.40 11.48 -21.00
CA ALA A 2 2.53 11.58 -20.07
C ALA A 2 2.02 11.33 -18.63
N PRO A 3 2.81 10.67 -17.75
CA PRO A 3 2.39 10.43 -16.38
C PRO A 3 2.17 11.77 -15.66
N GLN A 4 1.04 11.88 -14.98
CA GLN A 4 0.70 13.05 -14.19
C GLN A 4 1.28 12.90 -12.77
N ILE A 5 1.54 14.02 -12.10
CA ILE A 5 1.86 14.00 -10.67
C ILE A 5 0.52 13.79 -9.93
N PRO A 6 0.42 12.82 -8.99
CA PRO A 6 -0.81 12.60 -8.26
C PRO A 6 -1.19 13.84 -7.46
N THR A 7 -2.49 14.10 -7.32
CA THR A 7 -2.97 15.18 -6.47
C THR A 7 -2.73 14.82 -5.00
N THR A 8 -2.73 15.82 -4.11
CA THR A 8 -2.66 15.61 -2.67
C THR A 8 -3.77 14.68 -2.18
N GLU A 9 -4.96 14.78 -2.77
CA GLU A 9 -6.11 13.91 -2.47
C GLU A 9 -5.81 12.46 -2.85
N THR A 10 -5.31 12.22 -4.07
CA THR A 10 -4.91 10.89 -4.54
C THR A 10 -3.85 10.28 -3.63
N ILE A 11 -2.82 11.06 -3.25
CA ILE A 11 -1.77 10.61 -2.33
C ILE A 11 -2.37 10.21 -0.97
N ALA A 12 -3.21 11.06 -0.38
CA ALA A 12 -3.83 10.79 0.92
C ALA A 12 -4.72 9.54 0.87
N LYS A 13 -5.53 9.37 -0.19
CA LYS A 13 -6.38 8.20 -0.40
C LYS A 13 -5.56 6.93 -0.53
N ILE A 14 -4.53 6.90 -1.38
CA ILE A 14 -3.66 5.73 -1.55
C ILE A 14 -3.00 5.36 -0.22
N MET A 15 -2.41 6.35 0.48
CA MET A 15 -1.74 6.11 1.75
C MET A 15 -2.65 5.50 2.82
N LEU A 16 -3.91 5.94 2.89
CA LEU A 16 -4.88 5.45 3.87
C LEU A 16 -5.52 4.12 3.47
N ASP A 17 -5.81 3.92 2.18
CA ASP A 17 -6.31 2.64 1.66
C ASP A 17 -5.31 1.52 1.90
N GLU A 18 -4.05 1.78 1.57
CA GLU A 18 -2.96 0.83 1.80
C GLU A 18 -2.68 0.58 3.28
N ALA A 19 -2.85 1.60 4.13
CA ALA A 19 -2.82 1.41 5.58
C ALA A 19 -3.96 0.53 6.09
N ASN A 20 -5.15 0.59 5.48
CA ASN A 20 -6.25 -0.33 5.80
C ASN A 20 -5.96 -1.74 5.28
N LEU A 21 -5.44 -1.86 4.06
CA LEU A 21 -5.08 -3.16 3.46
C LEU A 21 -4.03 -3.90 4.30
N ALA A 22 -3.09 -3.17 4.90
CA ALA A 22 -2.12 -3.73 5.84
C ALA A 22 -2.78 -4.48 7.03
N PHE A 23 -3.90 -4.00 7.56
CA PHE A 23 -4.65 -4.71 8.62
C PHE A 23 -5.28 -5.99 8.08
N CYS A 24 -5.90 -5.93 6.90
CA CYS A 24 -6.45 -7.10 6.21
C CYS A 24 -5.37 -8.17 5.98
N GLU A 25 -4.23 -7.80 5.41
CA GLU A 25 -3.13 -8.74 5.17
C GLU A 25 -2.57 -9.30 6.48
N THR A 26 -2.50 -8.49 7.54
CA THR A 26 -2.04 -8.93 8.87
C THR A 26 -2.97 -9.99 9.46
N ALA A 27 -4.28 -9.88 9.22
CA ALA A 27 -5.28 -10.85 9.68
C ALA A 27 -5.17 -12.19 8.93
N GLU A 28 -4.69 -12.19 7.70
CA GLU A 28 -4.49 -13.41 6.88
C GLU A 28 -3.18 -14.15 7.19
N ARG A 29 -2.30 -13.56 7.98
CA ARG A 29 -1.01 -14.18 8.33
C ARG A 29 -1.21 -15.50 9.08
N LYS A 30 -0.30 -16.44 8.81
CA LYS A 30 -0.26 -17.78 9.42
C LYS A 30 0.41 -17.78 10.80
N ASP A 31 1.19 -16.74 11.10
CA ASP A 31 1.80 -16.53 12.41
C ASP A 31 0.88 -15.74 13.35
N GLN A 32 1.30 -15.62 14.60
CA GLN A 32 0.50 -14.98 15.66
C GLN A 32 1.12 -13.67 16.12
N LYS A 33 0.25 -12.82 16.68
CA LYS A 33 0.65 -11.59 17.37
C LYS A 33 1.77 -11.87 18.39
N GLY A 34 2.84 -11.08 18.32
CA GLY A 34 4.03 -11.24 19.16
C GLY A 34 5.07 -12.26 18.66
N ASN A 35 4.78 -13.01 17.60
CA ASN A 35 5.72 -13.96 16.97
C ASN A 35 5.74 -13.80 15.44
N ARG A 36 5.80 -12.55 14.95
CA ARG A 36 5.77 -12.22 13.53
C ARG A 36 7.10 -12.57 12.85
N THR A 37 7.06 -13.42 11.81
CA THR A 37 8.22 -13.82 11.00
C THR A 37 7.92 -13.75 9.51
N PRO A 38 8.93 -13.61 8.63
CA PRO A 38 8.72 -13.58 7.18
C PRO A 38 7.92 -14.79 6.66
N GLU A 39 8.15 -15.97 7.23
CA GLU A 39 7.51 -17.24 6.86
C GLU A 39 6.02 -17.31 7.27
N GLY A 40 5.58 -16.41 8.15
CA GLY A 40 4.18 -16.27 8.53
C GLY A 40 3.33 -15.51 7.52
N SER A 41 3.92 -14.95 6.45
CA SER A 41 3.15 -14.29 5.41
C SER A 41 2.16 -15.24 4.72
N ALA A 42 1.00 -14.70 4.35
CA ALA A 42 0.04 -15.36 3.49
C ALA A 42 0.51 -15.39 2.03
N TRP A 43 1.43 -14.50 1.65
CA TRP A 43 2.01 -14.46 0.31
C TRP A 43 2.91 -15.67 0.09
N ASP A 44 2.84 -16.21 -1.12
CA ASP A 44 3.75 -17.22 -1.64
C ASP A 44 4.48 -16.68 -2.88
N GLU A 45 5.44 -17.44 -3.39
CA GLU A 45 6.20 -17.06 -4.59
C GLU A 45 5.30 -16.89 -5.82
N GLY A 46 4.14 -17.57 -5.85
CA GLY A 46 3.13 -17.43 -6.91
C GLY A 46 2.53 -16.03 -6.98
N LYS A 47 2.46 -15.29 -5.87
CA LYS A 47 2.00 -13.89 -5.86
C LYS A 47 2.90 -12.93 -6.66
N MET A 48 4.14 -13.34 -6.97
CA MET A 48 5.11 -12.57 -7.75
C MET A 48 5.12 -12.92 -9.25
N GLU A 49 4.32 -13.90 -9.69
CA GLU A 49 4.21 -14.48 -11.05
C GLU A 49 4.79 -13.65 -12.22
N GLY A 50 5.62 -14.28 -13.07
CA GLY A 50 6.13 -13.72 -14.32
C GLY A 50 7.43 -12.89 -14.21
N GLU A 51 7.69 -12.30 -13.04
CA GLU A 51 8.93 -11.53 -12.77
C GLU A 51 9.36 -11.75 -11.30
N TYR A 52 9.43 -13.01 -10.87
CA TYR A 52 9.91 -13.32 -9.52
C TYR A 52 11.39 -12.97 -9.39
N ASP A 53 11.70 -12.12 -8.40
CA ASP A 53 13.03 -11.87 -7.91
C ASP A 53 13.09 -12.23 -6.42
N GLN A 54 14.09 -13.01 -6.03
CA GLN A 54 14.21 -13.54 -4.67
C GLN A 54 14.55 -12.44 -3.65
N GLU A 55 15.35 -11.45 -4.05
CA GLU A 55 15.74 -10.35 -3.18
C GLU A 55 14.54 -9.43 -2.92
N ASP A 56 13.80 -9.10 -3.98
CA ASP A 56 12.59 -8.28 -3.86
C ASP A 56 11.50 -9.02 -3.08
N TYR A 57 11.31 -10.31 -3.33
CA TYR A 57 10.38 -11.13 -2.52
C TYR A 57 10.78 -11.13 -1.05
N ARG A 58 12.06 -11.28 -0.73
CA ARG A 58 12.51 -11.24 0.67
C ARG A 58 12.24 -9.89 1.33
N ARG A 59 12.50 -8.78 0.62
CA ARG A 59 12.19 -7.43 1.10
C ARG A 59 10.70 -7.22 1.34
N ILE A 60 9.84 -7.73 0.46
CA ILE A 60 8.38 -7.70 0.65
C ILE A 60 8.02 -8.38 1.97
N LEU A 61 8.55 -9.57 2.23
CA LEU A 61 8.26 -10.29 3.48
C LEU A 61 8.75 -9.53 4.71
N ASP A 62 9.91 -8.88 4.65
CA ASP A 62 10.45 -8.07 5.75
C ASP A 62 9.55 -6.85 6.02
N PHE A 63 9.06 -6.16 4.98
CA PHE A 63 8.08 -5.07 5.12
C PHE A 63 6.75 -5.57 5.70
N GLN A 64 6.24 -6.72 5.27
CA GLN A 64 5.00 -7.28 5.83
C GLN A 64 5.14 -7.64 7.32
N VAL A 65 6.34 -8.03 7.78
CA VAL A 65 6.59 -8.24 9.22
C VAL A 65 6.58 -6.92 9.99
N GLU A 66 7.19 -5.87 9.46
CA GLU A 66 7.18 -4.54 10.07
C GLU A 66 5.75 -4.00 10.20
N VAL A 67 4.99 -4.06 9.10
CA VAL A 67 3.57 -3.66 9.04
C VAL A 67 2.75 -4.45 10.06
N ALA A 68 2.87 -5.78 10.09
CA ALA A 68 2.12 -6.62 11.02
C ALA A 68 2.43 -6.29 12.49
N ARG A 69 3.66 -5.89 12.82
CA ARG A 69 4.02 -5.44 14.17
C ARG A 69 3.37 -4.12 14.53
N ILE A 70 3.25 -3.19 13.59
CA ILE A 70 2.52 -1.93 13.80
C ILE A 70 1.03 -2.23 14.03
N CYS A 71 0.41 -3.03 13.17
CA CYS A 71 -0.99 -3.43 13.32
C CYS A 71 -1.25 -4.13 14.67
N ASP A 72 -0.33 -4.99 15.12
CA ASP A 72 -0.40 -5.65 16.42
C ASP A 72 -0.30 -4.64 17.59
N ALA A 73 0.60 -3.67 17.50
CA ALA A 73 0.84 -2.68 18.55
C ALA A 73 -0.26 -1.62 18.61
N HIS A 74 -0.86 -1.31 17.46
CA HIS A 74 -1.78 -0.20 17.25
C HIS A 74 -3.07 -0.61 16.53
N PRO A 75 -3.87 -1.54 17.10
CA PRO A 75 -5.12 -1.98 16.49
C PRO A 75 -6.16 -0.84 16.34
N GLU A 76 -6.06 0.22 17.14
CA GLU A 76 -6.90 1.41 17.02
C GLU A 76 -6.74 2.15 15.69
N LEU A 77 -5.61 1.95 15.01
CA LEU A 77 -5.36 2.62 13.74
C LEU A 77 -6.26 2.09 12.63
N GLU A 78 -6.71 0.83 12.66
CA GLU A 78 -7.59 0.26 11.63
C GLU A 78 -8.86 1.09 11.43
N GLU A 79 -9.58 1.39 12.52
CA GLU A 79 -10.78 2.22 12.48
C GLU A 79 -10.45 3.69 12.18
N ARG A 80 -9.31 4.19 12.68
CA ARG A 80 -8.90 5.57 12.47
C ARG A 80 -8.56 5.85 11.00
N THR A 81 -7.77 4.98 10.36
CA THR A 81 -7.38 5.14 8.95
C THR A 81 -8.57 4.97 8.02
N ALA A 82 -9.51 4.06 8.33
CA ALA A 82 -10.78 3.95 7.61
C ALA A 82 -11.62 5.23 7.68
N LYS A 83 -11.81 5.80 8.88
CA LYS A 83 -12.53 7.08 9.05
C LYS A 83 -11.84 8.25 8.36
N MET A 84 -10.52 8.31 8.44
CA MET A 84 -9.74 9.33 7.72
C MET A 84 -9.96 9.19 6.22
N PHE A 85 -9.91 7.97 5.67
CA PHE A 85 -10.10 7.69 4.24
C PHE A 85 -11.46 8.17 3.75
N GLU A 86 -12.53 7.80 4.45
CA GLU A 86 -13.90 8.22 4.14
C GLU A 86 -14.09 9.75 4.18
N SER A 87 -13.25 10.46 4.94
CA SER A 87 -13.32 11.91 5.10
C SER A 87 -12.53 12.70 4.06
N VAL A 88 -11.73 12.05 3.22
CA VAL A 88 -10.85 12.75 2.27
C VAL A 88 -11.67 13.45 1.17
N THR A 89 -11.46 14.75 1.04
CA THR A 89 -11.98 15.60 -0.03
C THR A 89 -10.87 16.50 -0.58
N GLU A 90 -11.08 17.10 -1.75
CA GLU A 90 -10.15 18.09 -2.33
C GLU A 90 -9.81 19.23 -1.34
N ASP A 91 -10.79 19.70 -0.57
CA ASP A 91 -10.65 20.83 0.35
C ASP A 91 -9.82 20.52 1.60
N ASN A 92 -9.80 19.26 2.07
CA ASN A 92 -9.14 18.87 3.31
C ASN A 92 -7.92 17.95 3.12
N ALA A 93 -7.64 17.51 1.88
CA ALA A 93 -6.58 16.57 1.57
C ALA A 93 -5.20 17.00 2.09
N GLU A 94 -4.87 18.29 2.02
CA GLU A 94 -3.57 18.78 2.53
C GLU A 94 -3.45 18.65 4.05
N ALA A 95 -4.53 18.89 4.78
CA ALA A 95 -4.56 18.73 6.23
C ALA A 95 -4.46 17.26 6.62
N ILE A 96 -5.20 16.38 5.94
CA ILE A 96 -5.14 14.93 6.16
C ILE A 96 -3.76 14.39 5.83
N LEU A 97 -3.14 14.80 4.71
CA LEU A 97 -1.80 14.35 4.35
C LEU A 97 -0.76 14.78 5.40
N LYS A 98 -0.89 15.98 5.96
CA LYS A 98 -0.05 16.42 7.09
C LYS A 98 -0.28 15.57 8.33
N GLU A 99 -1.52 15.18 8.62
CA GLU A 99 -1.81 14.27 9.73
C GLU A 99 -1.15 12.91 9.53
N ILE A 100 -1.26 12.32 8.33
CA ILE A 100 -0.57 11.08 7.96
C ILE A 100 0.94 11.22 8.18
N GLN A 101 1.55 12.32 7.70
CA GLN A 101 2.99 12.56 7.84
C GLN A 101 3.45 12.75 9.29
N ASN A 102 2.58 13.26 10.16
CA ASN A 102 2.89 13.47 11.57
C ASN A 102 2.67 12.21 12.43
N ASP A 103 1.95 11.20 11.92
CA ASP A 103 1.78 9.90 12.57
C ASP A 103 2.72 8.86 11.96
N PRO A 104 3.84 8.52 12.61
CA PRO A 104 4.84 7.63 12.03
C PRO A 104 4.31 6.22 11.75
N ASN A 105 3.29 5.76 12.48
CA ASN A 105 2.72 4.44 12.26
C ASN A 105 1.87 4.44 10.97
N ILE A 106 0.96 5.40 10.82
CA ILE A 106 0.15 5.52 9.59
C ILE A 106 1.05 5.76 8.38
N LEU A 107 2.05 6.63 8.52
CA LEU A 107 3.03 6.89 7.47
C LEU A 107 3.76 5.62 7.03
N THR A 108 4.28 4.84 7.99
CA THR A 108 4.99 3.59 7.68
C THR A 108 4.07 2.56 7.04
N LEU A 109 2.82 2.41 7.52
CA LEU A 109 1.85 1.50 6.92
C LEU A 109 1.64 1.81 5.43
N GLY A 110 1.33 3.06 5.09
CA GLY A 110 1.11 3.48 3.70
C GLY A 110 2.38 3.40 2.82
N ILE A 111 3.53 3.85 3.32
CA ILE A 111 4.79 3.82 2.53
C ILE A 111 5.25 2.39 2.28
N ASN A 112 5.23 1.52 3.28
CA ASN A 112 5.71 0.15 3.12
C ASN A 112 4.81 -0.64 2.17
N ALA A 113 3.50 -0.41 2.20
CA ALA A 113 2.59 -0.97 1.22
C ALA A 113 2.88 -0.46 -0.21
N ALA A 114 3.12 0.85 -0.39
CA ALA A 114 3.56 1.39 -1.69
C ALA A 114 4.91 0.79 -2.15
N ARG A 115 5.85 0.55 -1.24
CA ARG A 115 7.13 -0.12 -1.55
C ARG A 115 6.91 -1.58 -1.95
N ILE A 116 6.05 -2.32 -1.24
CA ILE A 116 5.66 -3.69 -1.59
C ILE A 116 5.05 -3.72 -3.00
N PHE A 117 4.16 -2.78 -3.32
CA PHE A 117 3.57 -2.63 -4.65
C PHE A 117 4.65 -2.46 -5.72
N MET A 118 5.62 -1.56 -5.51
CA MET A 118 6.70 -1.32 -6.47
C MET A 118 7.67 -2.49 -6.61
N LEU A 119 7.90 -3.27 -5.55
CA LEU A 119 8.70 -4.50 -5.63
C LEU A 119 7.97 -5.62 -6.38
N ARG A 120 6.64 -5.69 -6.23
CA ARG A 120 5.80 -6.65 -6.97
C ARG A 120 5.66 -6.29 -8.44
N PHE A 121 5.62 -4.99 -8.75
CA PHE A 121 5.52 -4.43 -10.09
C PHE A 121 6.67 -3.45 -10.36
N PRO A 122 7.90 -3.93 -10.63
CA PRO A 122 9.06 -3.06 -10.81
C PRO A 122 8.98 -2.16 -12.05
N THR A 123 8.07 -2.46 -12.99
CA THR A 123 7.85 -1.66 -14.20
C THR A 123 6.36 -1.54 -14.53
N VAL A 124 6.00 -0.51 -15.30
CA VAL A 124 4.65 -0.37 -15.88
C VAL A 124 4.24 -1.63 -16.65
N GLN A 125 5.17 -2.25 -17.39
CA GLN A 125 4.89 -3.47 -18.16
C GLN A 125 4.56 -4.65 -17.24
N SER A 126 5.28 -4.78 -16.11
CA SER A 126 5.00 -5.76 -15.06
C SER A 126 3.59 -5.60 -14.50
N PHE A 127 3.23 -4.37 -14.16
CA PHE A 127 1.91 -4.01 -13.65
C PHE A 127 0.79 -4.36 -14.65
N VAL A 128 0.96 -4.00 -15.92
CA VAL A 128 -0.01 -4.29 -16.98
C VAL A 128 -0.12 -5.80 -17.24
N ASN A 129 1.01 -6.52 -17.29
CA ASN A 129 1.03 -7.95 -17.61
C ASN A 129 0.43 -8.82 -16.51
N LYS A 130 0.68 -8.49 -15.25
CA LYS A 130 0.20 -9.26 -14.10
C LYS A 130 -1.26 -8.94 -13.75
N GLY A 131 -1.84 -7.91 -14.38
CA GLY A 131 -3.23 -7.51 -14.24
C GLY A 131 -3.62 -7.37 -12.77
N HIS A 132 -3.28 -6.25 -12.14
CA HIS A 132 -3.53 -6.11 -10.71
C HIS A 132 -5.03 -6.26 -10.36
N PRO A 133 -5.41 -7.26 -9.54
CA PRO A 133 -6.80 -7.39 -9.10
C PRO A 133 -7.13 -6.50 -7.89
N LEU A 134 -6.16 -5.84 -7.23
CA LEU A 134 -6.51 -4.73 -6.33
C LEU A 134 -6.82 -3.52 -7.22
N VAL A 135 -8.01 -3.55 -7.81
CA VAL A 135 -9.10 -2.56 -7.69
C VAL A 135 -10.32 -3.13 -8.44
N LEU A 136 -10.95 -4.17 -7.91
CA LEU A 136 -12.30 -4.59 -8.34
C LEU A 136 -13.31 -4.64 -7.19
N ALA A 137 -13.02 -3.93 -6.10
CA ALA A 137 -14.00 -3.72 -5.03
C ALA A 137 -14.10 -2.22 -4.72
N ALA A 138 -15.09 -1.59 -5.36
CA ALA A 138 -15.93 -0.53 -4.80
C ALA A 138 -15.62 0.97 -5.00
N ASP A 139 -14.71 1.41 -5.87
CA ASP A 139 -14.75 2.84 -6.29
C ASP A 139 -14.33 3.08 -7.74
N GLU A 140 -15.16 3.85 -8.45
CA GLU A 140 -15.01 4.27 -9.85
C GLU A 140 -13.70 5.04 -10.10
N TYR A 141 -13.08 5.60 -9.05
CA TYR A 141 -11.90 6.46 -9.13
C TYR A 141 -10.64 5.77 -9.70
N MET A 142 -10.52 4.45 -9.55
CA MET A 142 -9.31 3.71 -9.94
C MET A 142 -9.44 3.00 -11.30
N LEU A 143 -10.65 2.94 -11.85
CA LEU A 143 -10.93 2.36 -13.18
C LEU A 143 -10.82 3.39 -14.31
N GLU A 144 -10.87 4.69 -14.02
CA GLU A 144 -10.85 5.74 -15.06
C GLU A 144 -9.47 5.99 -15.68
N ASN A 145 -8.37 5.57 -15.02
CA ASN A 145 -7.01 5.86 -15.47
C ASN A 145 -6.34 4.69 -16.22
N ALA A 146 -6.92 4.31 -17.35
CA ALA A 146 -6.49 3.21 -18.24
C ALA A 146 -5.06 3.31 -18.84
N ASP A 147 -4.22 4.26 -18.38
CA ASP A 147 -2.85 4.56 -18.84
C ASP A 147 -1.76 4.15 -17.81
N ALA A 148 -2.06 3.22 -16.89
CA ALA A 148 -1.16 2.82 -15.79
C ALA A 148 -0.74 3.97 -14.85
N GLN A 149 -1.55 5.03 -14.76
CA GLN A 149 -1.31 6.17 -13.86
C GLN A 149 -1.14 5.71 -12.41
N ASN A 150 -1.93 4.74 -11.96
CA ASN A 150 -1.83 4.19 -10.61
C ASN A 150 -0.40 3.72 -10.30
N TRP A 151 0.27 3.05 -11.25
CA TRP A 151 1.67 2.63 -11.06
C TRP A 151 2.59 3.82 -10.82
N HIS A 152 2.40 4.92 -11.57
CA HIS A 152 3.16 6.15 -11.40
C HIS A 152 2.86 6.86 -10.08
N ASP A 153 1.63 6.76 -9.57
CA ASP A 153 1.25 7.31 -8.27
C ASP A 153 1.96 6.56 -7.14
N TYR A 154 1.97 5.22 -7.18
CA TYR A 154 2.75 4.39 -6.25
C TYR A 154 4.25 4.66 -6.35
N GLU A 155 4.79 4.81 -7.57
CA GLU A 155 6.18 5.17 -7.79
C GLU A 155 6.50 6.53 -7.13
N HIS A 156 5.63 7.52 -7.31
CA HIS A 156 5.78 8.85 -6.72
C HIS A 156 5.82 8.77 -5.19
N ILE A 157 4.82 8.12 -4.58
CA ILE A 157 4.72 7.97 -3.11
C ILE A 157 5.93 7.25 -2.54
N SER A 158 6.35 6.13 -3.16
CA SER A 158 7.50 5.34 -2.70
C SER A 158 8.83 6.11 -2.69
N ARG A 159 8.94 7.17 -3.50
CA ARG A 159 10.12 8.03 -3.62
C ARG A 159 10.03 9.30 -2.78
N GLN A 160 8.83 9.85 -2.63
CA GLN A 160 8.59 11.13 -1.95
C GLN A 160 8.93 11.07 -0.46
N PHE A 161 8.63 9.97 0.21
CA PHE A 161 8.72 9.83 1.66
C PHE A 161 9.89 8.93 2.11
N ARG A 162 11.08 9.14 1.55
CA ARG A 162 12.30 8.39 1.92
C ARG A 162 12.91 8.84 3.24
#